data_AF-A0A1D6FFP7-F1
#
_entry.id   AF-A0A1D6FFP7-F1
#
_cell.length_a   1.000
_cell.length_b   1.000
_cell.length_c   1.000
_cell.angle_alpha   90.00
_cell.angle_beta   90.00
_cell.angle_gamma   90.00
#
_symmetry.space_group_name_H-M   'P 1'
#
loop_
_entity.id
_entity.type
_entity.pdbx_description
1 polymer ?
#
loop_
_entity_poly.entity_id
_entity_poly.type
_entity_poly.pdbx_seq_one_letter_code
_entity_poly.pdbx_strand_id
1 'polypeptide(L)'
;MCLGVTAGAYVLTLFATKYRERVLGLMLVSPVCKAPSWSEWLYNKVLLNLLYYYGTRGIVKESLLQRYFSMDVLGNGQDPESEIVQACRSLLDDRQGTNVWRFLQAINRRHDLTESLEKLQCQTLIFVGENSQFHADAVHMTTKLDRRYCALVEVQACGSLVTEEQPHAMVIPMEYFLMGYGLYRPSQQESSPRSTLSPFCISPELLSPESMGVKLKPIKTRISRNV
;
A
#
# COMPACT_ATOMS: atom_id res chain seq x y z
N MET A 1 10.28 5.17 -3.84
CA MET A 1 8.97 4.84 -3.23
C MET A 1 9.00 3.39 -2.82
N CYS A 2 8.47 3.06 -1.65
CA CYS A 2 8.39 1.68 -1.19
C CYS A 2 6.96 1.37 -0.73
N LEU A 3 6.46 0.18 -1.08
CA LEU A 3 5.19 -0.36 -0.60
C LEU A 3 5.48 -1.58 0.28
N GLY A 4 4.95 -1.59 1.49
CA GLY A 4 5.09 -2.69 2.43
C GLY A 4 3.77 -3.12 3.01
N VAL A 5 3.60 -4.42 3.20
CA VAL A 5 2.42 -5.01 3.83
C VAL A 5 2.84 -5.68 5.13
N THR A 6 2.16 -5.37 6.23
CA THR A 6 2.37 -5.92 7.59
C THR A 6 3.85 -5.99 8.02
N ALA A 7 4.46 -7.16 8.03
CA ALA A 7 5.87 -7.35 8.35
C ALA A 7 6.80 -6.63 7.35
N GLY A 8 6.42 -6.57 6.07
CA GLY A 8 7.13 -5.78 5.06
C GLY A 8 7.04 -4.28 5.34
N ALA A 9 5.90 -3.80 5.84
CA ALA A 9 5.74 -2.41 6.27
C ALA A 9 6.68 -2.08 7.45
N TYR A 10 6.79 -2.99 8.43
CA TYR A 10 7.73 -2.86 9.55
C TYR A 10 9.19 -2.76 9.08
N VAL A 11 9.61 -3.68 8.21
CA VAL A 11 10.99 -3.71 7.68
C VAL A 11 11.31 -2.46 6.86
N LEU A 12 10.38 -2.00 6.01
CA LEU A 12 10.58 -0.77 5.24
C LEU A 12 10.61 0.47 6.11
N THR A 13 9.82 0.51 7.17
CA THR A 13 9.84 1.59 8.15
C THR A 13 11.19 1.64 8.88
N LEU A 14 11.71 0.49 9.32
CA LEU A 14 13.06 0.34 9.85
C LEU A 14 14.14 0.80 8.87
N PHE A 15 13.99 0.43 7.60
CA PHE A 15 14.92 0.84 6.56
C PHE A 15 14.89 2.35 6.33
N ALA A 16 13.70 2.96 6.29
CA ALA A 16 13.52 4.39 6.09
C ALA A 16 14.02 5.23 7.27
N THR A 17 13.88 4.73 8.51
CA THR A 17 14.43 5.41 9.69
C THR A 17 15.96 5.39 9.68
N LYS A 18 16.58 4.30 9.20
CA LYS A 18 18.05 4.16 9.12
C LYS A 18 18.67 4.85 7.89
N TYR A 19 18.02 4.79 6.73
CA TYR A 19 18.54 5.26 5.44
C TYR A 19 17.59 6.27 4.80
N ARG A 20 17.43 7.41 5.45
CA ARG A 20 16.44 8.43 5.10
C ARG A 20 16.59 8.95 3.67
N GLU A 21 17.81 9.15 3.21
CA GLU A 21 18.09 9.66 1.86
C GLU A 21 17.74 8.68 0.73
N ARG A 22 17.51 7.39 1.07
CA ARG A 22 17.20 6.35 0.09
C ARG A 22 15.70 6.13 -0.09
N VAL A 23 14.87 6.69 0.78
CA VAL A 23 13.43 6.48 0.77
C VAL A 23 12.72 7.81 0.57
N LEU A 24 12.17 7.99 -0.64
CA LEU A 24 11.40 9.17 -1.00
C LEU A 24 10.03 9.21 -0.29
N GLY A 25 9.34 8.08 -0.28
CA GLY A 25 7.96 7.94 0.21
C GLY A 25 7.65 6.49 0.57
N LEU A 26 6.81 6.31 1.59
CA LEU A 26 6.38 5.01 2.12
C LEU A 26 4.88 4.83 1.92
N MET A 27 4.48 3.66 1.43
CA MET A 27 3.10 3.19 1.44
C MET A 27 3.06 1.94 2.32
N LEU A 28 2.30 1.97 3.40
CA LEU A 28 2.30 0.95 4.43
C LEU A 28 0.88 0.39 4.60
N VAL A 29 0.72 -0.92 4.40
CA VAL A 29 -0.57 -1.60 4.54
C VAL A 29 -0.56 -2.42 5.83
N SER A 30 -1.50 -2.14 6.73
CA SER A 30 -1.63 -2.72 8.06
C SER A 30 -0.29 -2.78 8.81
N PRO A 31 0.42 -1.64 8.98
CA PRO A 31 1.73 -1.63 9.61
C PRO A 31 1.65 -1.97 11.11
N VAL A 32 2.71 -2.61 11.58
CA VAL A 32 2.99 -2.79 13.02
C VAL A 32 4.17 -1.92 13.41
N CYS A 33 4.11 -1.27 14.57
CA CYS A 33 5.18 -0.40 15.06
C CYS A 33 5.67 -0.75 16.47
N LYS A 34 4.81 -1.34 17.31
CA LYS A 34 5.12 -1.70 18.69
C LYS A 34 5.80 -3.06 18.81
N ALA A 35 6.47 -3.27 19.94
CA ALA A 35 6.83 -4.60 20.39
C ALA A 35 5.56 -5.45 20.61
N PRO A 36 5.61 -6.79 20.45
CA PRO A 36 4.45 -7.64 20.64
C PRO A 36 3.89 -7.49 22.06
N SER A 37 2.57 -7.31 22.15
CA SER A 37 1.88 -7.32 23.45
C SER A 37 1.95 -8.71 24.09
N TRP A 38 1.71 -8.82 25.40
CA TRP A 38 1.76 -10.13 26.08
C TRP A 38 0.76 -11.14 25.51
N SER A 39 -0.45 -10.69 25.15
CA SER A 39 -1.47 -11.51 24.50
C SER A 39 -1.05 -11.93 23.10
N GLU A 40 -0.54 -11.00 22.30
CA GLU A 40 -0.02 -11.30 20.96
C GLU A 40 1.18 -12.26 21.02
N TRP A 41 2.08 -12.07 21.98
CA TRP A 41 3.20 -12.95 22.22
C TRP A 41 2.75 -14.38 22.54
N LEU A 42 1.76 -14.53 23.42
CA LEU A 42 1.21 -15.84 23.78
C LEU A 42 0.58 -16.52 22.57
N TYR A 43 -0.27 -15.79 21.83
CA TYR A 43 -0.90 -16.30 20.62
C TYR A 43 0.16 -16.70 19.57
N ASN A 44 1.15 -15.83 19.31
CA ASN A 44 2.25 -16.11 18.39
C ASN A 44 3.06 -17.33 18.83
N LYS A 45 3.28 -17.51 20.14
CA LYS A 45 4.03 -18.64 20.69
C LYS A 45 3.28 -19.95 20.50
N VAL A 46 1.97 -19.96 20.74
CA VAL A 46 1.11 -21.13 20.47
C VAL A 46 1.13 -21.45 18.97
N LEU A 47 0.94 -20.44 18.12
CA LEU A 47 0.95 -20.61 16.67
C LEU A 47 2.29 -21.15 16.15
N LEU A 48 3.41 -20.62 16.64
CA LEU A 48 4.76 -21.07 16.28
C LEU A 48 5.05 -22.49 16.77
N ASN A 49 4.58 -22.86 17.96
CA ASN A 49 4.71 -24.22 18.47
C ASN A 49 3.88 -25.20 17.62
N LEU A 50 2.64 -24.83 17.28
CA LEU A 50 1.81 -25.63 16.39
C LEU A 50 2.45 -25.78 15.00
N LEU A 51 2.98 -24.70 14.43
CA LEU A 51 3.69 -24.74 13.16
C LEU A 51 4.98 -25.60 13.22
N TYR A 52 5.64 -25.65 14.37
CA TYR A 52 6.83 -26.49 14.58
C TYR A 52 6.48 -27.98 14.66
N TYR A 53 5.42 -28.34 15.41
CA TYR A 53 5.03 -29.75 15.62
C TYR A 53 4.17 -30.32 14.48
N TYR A 54 3.21 -29.56 13.96
CA TYR A 54 2.24 -29.99 12.96
C TYR A 54 2.59 -29.53 11.53
N GLY A 55 3.62 -28.71 11.37
CA GLY A 55 4.00 -28.14 10.07
C GLY A 55 2.93 -27.20 9.52
N THR A 56 3.00 -26.92 8.22
CA THR A 56 2.06 -26.03 7.53
C THR A 56 0.68 -26.69 7.27
N ARG A 57 0.26 -27.76 7.95
CA ARG A 57 -1.01 -28.46 7.65
C ARG A 57 -2.09 -28.14 8.68
N GLY A 58 -3.35 -28.07 8.22
CA GLY A 58 -4.52 -27.83 9.07
C GLY A 58 -4.48 -26.48 9.80
N ILE A 59 -5.03 -26.45 11.02
CA ILE A 59 -5.35 -25.30 11.91
C ILE A 59 -4.38 -24.10 11.85
N VAL A 60 -3.09 -24.34 11.63
CA VAL A 60 -2.09 -23.28 11.51
C VAL A 60 -2.35 -22.38 10.29
N LYS A 61 -2.75 -22.96 9.16
CA LYS A 61 -3.10 -22.20 7.95
C LYS A 61 -4.33 -21.36 8.20
N GLU A 62 -5.38 -21.96 8.76
CA GLU A 62 -6.62 -21.26 9.11
C GLU A 62 -6.34 -20.12 10.10
N SER A 63 -5.44 -20.33 11.07
CA SER A 63 -5.02 -19.28 12.00
C SER A 63 -4.29 -18.12 11.30
N LEU A 64 -3.46 -18.41 10.29
CA LEU A 64 -2.79 -17.39 9.49
C LEU A 64 -3.78 -16.65 8.58
N LEU A 65 -4.69 -17.37 7.94
CA LEU A 65 -5.73 -16.77 7.11
C LEU A 65 -6.65 -15.87 7.95
N GLN A 66 -7.08 -16.33 9.13
CA GLN A 66 -7.86 -15.54 10.08
C GLN A 66 -7.14 -14.30 10.61
N ARG A 67 -5.81 -14.32 10.64
CA ARG A 67 -5.01 -13.16 11.02
C ARG A 67 -4.98 -12.08 9.94
N TYR A 68 -4.90 -12.49 8.68
CA TYR A 68 -4.65 -11.58 7.57
C TYR A 68 -5.92 -11.15 6.83
N PHE A 69 -6.94 -12.01 6.78
CA PHE A 69 -8.20 -11.76 6.09
C PHE A 69 -9.33 -11.41 7.06
N SER A 70 -10.32 -10.66 6.57
CA SER A 70 -11.58 -10.45 7.29
C SER A 70 -12.44 -11.72 7.35
N MET A 71 -13.29 -11.81 8.36
CA MET A 71 -14.24 -12.93 8.50
C MET A 71 -15.21 -13.02 7.32
N ASP A 72 -15.53 -11.88 6.70
CA ASP A 72 -16.43 -11.80 5.55
C ASP A 72 -15.87 -12.56 4.34
N VAL A 73 -14.55 -12.53 4.15
CA VAL A 73 -13.87 -13.16 3.00
C VAL A 73 -13.50 -14.62 3.27
N LEU A 74 -13.32 -14.99 4.55
CA LEU A 74 -13.01 -16.37 4.98
C LEU A 74 -14.21 -17.32 4.83
N GLY A 75 -15.43 -16.78 4.77
CA GLY A 75 -16.66 -17.56 4.74
C GLY A 75 -17.03 -18.10 6.12
N ASN A 76 -18.32 -18.03 6.48
CA ASN A 76 -18.80 -18.38 7.81
C ASN A 76 -19.71 -19.62 7.80
N GLY A 77 -19.30 -20.67 7.08
CA GLY A 77 -20.03 -21.94 6.94
C GLY A 77 -21.31 -21.87 6.10
N GLN A 78 -22.01 -20.73 6.08
CA GLN A 78 -23.16 -20.44 5.22
C GLN A 78 -22.76 -19.76 3.90
N ASP A 79 -21.74 -18.89 3.94
CA ASP A 79 -21.20 -18.22 2.76
C ASP A 79 -19.93 -18.93 2.25
N PRO A 80 -19.78 -19.08 0.92
CA PRO A 80 -18.60 -19.69 0.34
C PRO A 80 -17.34 -18.85 0.60
N GLU A 81 -16.23 -19.53 0.88
CA GLU A 81 -14.89 -18.92 0.97
C GLU A 81 -14.57 -18.20 -0.35
N SER A 82 -14.02 -16.98 -0.27
CA SER A 82 -13.67 -16.22 -1.47
C SER A 82 -12.52 -16.88 -2.25
N GLU A 83 -12.54 -16.76 -3.58
CA GLU A 83 -11.49 -17.26 -4.48
C GLU A 83 -10.09 -16.77 -4.07
N ILE A 84 -9.99 -15.56 -3.54
CA ILE A 84 -8.73 -14.96 -3.07
C ILE A 84 -8.14 -15.74 -1.90
N VAL A 85 -8.98 -16.11 -0.92
CA VAL A 85 -8.53 -16.87 0.26
C VAL A 85 -8.16 -18.29 -0.17
N GLN A 86 -8.93 -18.89 -1.08
CA GLN A 86 -8.59 -20.20 -1.65
C GLN A 86 -7.24 -20.16 -2.38
N ALA A 87 -6.95 -19.12 -3.15
CA ALA A 87 -5.66 -18.91 -3.81
C ALA A 87 -4.53 -18.73 -2.79
N CYS A 88 -4.71 -17.89 -1.76
CA CYS A 88 -3.73 -17.71 -0.69
C CYS A 88 -3.48 -18.99 0.11
N ARG A 89 -4.52 -19.79 0.35
CA ARG A 89 -4.41 -21.11 0.98
C ARG A 89 -3.51 -22.02 0.12
N SER A 90 -3.77 -22.11 -1.18
CA SER A 90 -2.92 -22.89 -2.10
C SER A 90 -1.47 -22.38 -2.14
N LEU A 91 -1.24 -21.08 -2.02
CA LEU A 91 0.11 -20.52 -1.94
C LEU A 91 0.82 -20.94 -0.65
N LEU A 92 0.12 -20.98 0.49
CA LEU A 92 0.68 -21.46 1.76
C LEU A 92 1.01 -22.96 1.72
N ASP A 93 0.32 -23.76 0.91
CA ASP A 93 0.61 -25.18 0.69
C ASP A 93 1.97 -25.39 0.01
N ASP A 94 2.32 -24.53 -0.94
CA ASP A 94 3.56 -24.59 -1.71
C ASP A 94 4.79 -24.09 -0.92
N ARG A 95 4.59 -23.29 0.13
CA ARG A 95 5.69 -22.73 0.93
C ARG A 95 6.27 -23.75 1.91
N GLN A 96 7.60 -23.76 2.02
CA GLN A 96 8.30 -24.53 3.04
C GLN A 96 7.96 -24.03 4.46
N GLY A 97 7.32 -24.87 5.27
CA GLY A 97 6.87 -24.52 6.62
C GLY A 97 7.98 -24.01 7.54
N THR A 98 9.20 -24.54 7.40
CA THR A 98 10.38 -24.07 8.16
C THR A 98 10.72 -22.61 7.87
N ASN A 99 10.59 -22.16 6.62
CA ASN A 99 10.88 -20.78 6.25
C ASN A 99 9.77 -19.83 6.75
N VAL A 100 8.51 -20.26 6.65
CA VAL A 100 7.36 -19.54 7.24
C VAL A 100 7.55 -19.40 8.75
N TRP A 101 7.95 -20.47 9.43
CA TRP A 101 8.23 -20.46 10.86
C TRP A 101 9.34 -19.49 11.23
N ARG A 102 10.47 -19.51 10.50
CA ARG A 102 11.59 -18.57 10.72
C ARG A 102 11.16 -17.12 10.51
N PHE A 103 10.34 -16.86 9.49
CA PHE A 103 9.80 -15.53 9.21
C PHE A 103 8.88 -15.03 10.34
N LEU A 104 7.92 -15.87 10.77
CA LEU A 104 7.02 -15.53 11.87
C LEU A 104 7.77 -15.38 13.20
N GLN A 105 8.81 -16.18 13.42
CA GLN A 105 9.66 -16.04 14.60
C GLN A 105 10.42 -14.71 14.58
N ALA A 106 10.93 -14.29 13.42
CA ALA A 106 11.64 -13.03 13.27
C ALA A 106 10.73 -11.83 13.56
N ILE A 107 9.51 -11.80 12.99
CA ILE A 107 8.58 -10.69 13.24
C ILE A 107 8.04 -10.68 14.68
N ASN A 108 7.95 -11.83 15.34
CA ASN A 108 7.57 -11.90 16.76
C ASN A 108 8.68 -11.42 17.71
N ARG A 109 9.91 -11.23 17.23
CA ARG A 109 11.03 -10.64 17.99
C ARG A 109 11.27 -9.17 17.64
N ARG A 110 10.32 -8.54 16.98
CA ARG A 110 10.40 -7.12 16.58
C ARG A 110 10.58 -6.21 17.79
N HIS A 111 11.37 -5.16 17.59
CA HIS A 111 11.56 -4.08 18.55
C HIS A 111 10.56 -2.95 18.29
N ASP A 112 10.28 -2.17 19.33
CA ASP A 112 9.43 -0.99 19.22
C ASP A 112 10.11 0.09 18.36
N LEU A 113 9.41 0.57 17.33
CA LEU A 113 9.86 1.62 16.42
C LEU A 113 9.38 3.00 16.82
N THR A 114 8.52 3.12 17.83
CA THR A 114 7.78 4.34 18.17
C THR A 114 8.66 5.58 18.29
N GLU A 115 9.80 5.49 18.97
CA GLU A 115 10.74 6.62 19.12
C GLU A 115 11.44 7.01 17.80
N SER A 116 11.62 6.04 16.91
CA SER A 116 12.25 6.28 15.60
C SER A 116 11.26 6.88 14.59
N LEU A 117 9.95 6.66 14.79
CA LEU A 117 8.89 7.23 13.95
C LEU A 117 8.80 8.75 14.09
N GLU A 118 8.99 9.29 15.29
CA GLU A 118 8.96 10.74 15.53
C GLU A 118 10.02 11.48 14.71
N LYS A 119 11.13 10.80 14.41
CA LYS A 119 12.19 11.33 13.57
C LYS A 119 11.86 11.22 12.09
N LEU A 120 10.93 10.38 11.64
CA LEU A 120 10.67 10.10 10.23
C LEU A 120 10.05 11.32 9.51
N GLN A 121 10.73 11.84 8.49
CA GLN A 121 10.27 12.98 7.65
C GLN A 121 9.83 12.53 6.25
N CYS A 122 9.76 11.23 6.03
CA CYS A 122 9.32 10.64 4.78
C CYS A 122 7.79 10.74 4.71
N GLN A 123 7.23 11.18 3.58
CA GLN A 123 5.78 11.13 3.42
C GLN A 123 5.35 9.67 3.45
N THR A 124 4.36 9.38 4.28
CA THR A 124 3.92 8.04 4.62
C THR A 124 2.41 7.96 4.43
N LEU A 125 1.98 7.10 3.52
CA LEU A 125 0.58 6.75 3.31
C LEU A 125 0.32 5.41 3.99
N ILE A 126 -0.61 5.39 4.95
CA ILE A 126 -0.97 4.21 5.72
C ILE A 126 -2.35 3.74 5.28
N PHE A 127 -2.47 2.48 4.90
CA PHE A 127 -3.73 1.79 4.65
C PHE A 127 -3.99 0.80 5.77
N VAL A 128 -5.22 0.74 6.27
CA VAL A 128 -5.61 -0.27 7.23
C VAL A 128 -7.07 -0.66 7.03
N GLY A 129 -7.35 -1.96 7.08
CA GLY A 129 -8.72 -2.44 7.11
C GLY A 129 -9.36 -2.22 8.48
N GLU A 130 -10.65 -1.91 8.50
CA GLU A 130 -11.45 -1.77 9.72
C GLU A 130 -11.45 -3.06 10.56
N ASN A 131 -11.52 -4.22 9.90
CA ASN A 131 -11.54 -5.54 10.53
C ASN A 131 -10.12 -6.14 10.72
N SER A 132 -9.07 -5.32 10.55
CA SER A 132 -7.67 -5.75 10.68
C SER A 132 -7.27 -5.96 12.14
N GLN A 133 -6.58 -7.07 12.44
CA GLN A 133 -5.97 -7.28 13.76
C GLN A 133 -4.88 -6.24 14.10
N PHE A 134 -4.36 -5.55 13.08
CA PHE A 134 -3.32 -4.53 13.20
C PHE A 134 -3.89 -3.10 13.21
N HIS A 135 -5.21 -2.94 13.24
CA HIS A 135 -5.87 -1.63 13.22
C HIS A 135 -5.35 -0.68 14.31
N ALA A 136 -5.31 -1.15 15.56
CA ALA A 136 -4.84 -0.35 16.69
C ALA A 136 -3.36 0.06 16.55
N ASP A 137 -2.52 -0.76 15.92
CA ASP A 137 -1.11 -0.45 15.69
C ASP A 137 -0.92 0.57 14.56
N ALA A 138 -1.73 0.51 13.51
CA ALA A 138 -1.70 1.48 12.41
C ALA A 138 -2.19 2.86 12.86
N VAL A 139 -3.27 2.92 13.64
CA VAL A 139 -3.76 4.16 14.25
C VAL A 139 -2.70 4.71 15.20
N HIS A 140 -2.07 3.86 16.03
CA HIS A 140 -1.00 4.30 16.91
C HIS A 140 0.19 4.87 16.13
N MET A 141 0.64 4.19 15.07
CA MET A 141 1.71 4.66 14.20
C MET A 141 1.41 6.06 13.65
N THR A 142 0.16 6.33 13.26
CA THR A 142 -0.30 7.63 12.75
C THR A 142 -0.19 8.73 13.81
N THR A 143 -0.44 8.42 15.09
CA THR A 143 -0.30 9.41 16.18
C THR A 143 1.15 9.77 16.50
N LYS A 144 2.10 8.94 16.06
CA LYS A 144 3.54 9.11 16.29
C LYS A 144 4.29 9.74 15.12
N LEU A 145 3.71 9.68 13.93
CA LEU A 145 4.21 10.38 12.75
C LEU A 145 3.72 11.84 12.74
N ASP A 146 4.51 12.74 12.15
CA ASP A 146 4.08 14.12 11.93
C ASP A 146 2.91 14.14 10.93
N ARG A 147 1.80 14.74 11.34
CA ARG A 147 0.54 14.84 10.57
C ARG A 147 0.71 15.53 9.22
N ARG A 148 1.78 16.32 9.02
CA ARG A 148 2.09 16.95 7.73
C ARG A 148 2.61 15.95 6.70
N TYR A 149 3.25 14.88 7.16
CA TYR A 149 3.86 13.86 6.30
C TYR A 149 3.10 12.55 6.31
N CYS A 150 2.06 12.40 7.12
CA CYS A 150 1.32 11.15 7.27
C CYS A 150 -0.14 11.30 6.81
N ALA A 151 -0.62 10.34 6.03
CA ALA A 151 -2.03 10.18 5.70
C ALA A 151 -2.49 8.75 6.05
N LEU A 152 -3.64 8.62 6.71
CA LEU A 152 -4.25 7.34 7.08
C LEU A 152 -5.52 7.13 6.25
N VAL A 153 -5.64 5.97 5.63
CA VAL A 153 -6.79 5.52 4.86
C VAL A 153 -7.33 4.27 5.53
N GLU A 154 -8.51 4.41 6.13
CA GLU A 154 -9.25 3.30 6.73
C GLU A 154 -10.21 2.71 5.69
N VAL A 155 -10.06 1.42 5.42
CA VAL A 155 -10.84 0.71 4.42
C VAL A 155 -11.91 -0.11 5.15
N GLN A 156 -13.17 0.23 4.88
CA GLN A 156 -14.33 -0.38 5.53
C GLN A 156 -14.51 -1.84 5.10
N ALA A 157 -15.03 -2.68 5.99
CA ALA A 157 -15.29 -4.10 5.72
C ALA A 157 -14.10 -4.85 5.07
N CYS A 158 -12.88 -4.58 5.54
CA CYS A 158 -11.65 -5.12 5.01
C CYS A 158 -10.74 -5.64 6.14
N GLY A 159 -10.06 -6.75 5.90
CA GLY A 159 -9.07 -7.33 6.80
C GLY A 159 -7.70 -6.65 6.70
N SER A 160 -6.65 -7.36 7.11
CA SER A 160 -5.29 -6.83 7.13
C SER A 160 -4.69 -6.65 5.73
N LEU A 161 -5.10 -7.47 4.76
CA LEU A 161 -4.59 -7.47 3.38
C LEU A 161 -5.49 -6.64 2.45
N VAL A 162 -5.47 -5.33 2.64
CA VAL A 162 -6.18 -4.37 1.77
C VAL A 162 -5.81 -4.54 0.29
N THR A 163 -4.56 -4.92 0.00
CA THR A 163 -4.07 -5.17 -1.36
C THR A 163 -4.82 -6.29 -2.07
N GLU A 164 -5.26 -7.31 -1.33
CA GLU A 164 -5.94 -8.47 -1.90
C GLU A 164 -7.47 -8.33 -1.78
N GLU A 165 -7.98 -7.90 -0.63
CA GLU A 165 -9.43 -7.79 -0.40
C GLU A 165 -10.06 -6.61 -1.14
N GLN A 166 -9.43 -5.42 -1.09
CA GLN A 166 -9.98 -4.19 -1.65
C GLN A 166 -8.92 -3.32 -2.35
N PRO A 167 -8.27 -3.82 -3.42
CA PRO A 167 -7.24 -3.06 -4.14
C PRO A 167 -7.76 -1.74 -4.73
N HIS A 168 -9.05 -1.69 -5.09
CA HIS A 168 -9.71 -0.50 -5.64
C HIS A 168 -9.69 0.68 -4.66
N ALA A 169 -9.79 0.42 -3.35
CA ALA A 169 -9.73 1.45 -2.32
C ALA A 169 -8.33 2.10 -2.22
N MET A 170 -7.29 1.44 -2.72
CA MET A 170 -5.92 1.94 -2.70
C MET A 170 -5.59 2.86 -3.89
N VAL A 171 -6.30 2.73 -5.01
CA VAL A 171 -5.95 3.40 -6.27
C VAL A 171 -5.94 4.92 -6.12
N ILE A 172 -7.05 5.49 -5.64
CA ILE A 172 -7.20 6.95 -5.54
C ILE A 172 -6.19 7.54 -4.54
N PRO A 173 -6.04 7.03 -3.31
CA PRO A 173 -5.02 7.54 -2.38
C PRO A 173 -3.59 7.38 -2.90
N MET A 174 -3.28 6.28 -3.60
CA MET A 174 -1.96 6.09 -4.21
C MET A 174 -1.71 7.12 -5.32
N GLU A 175 -2.70 7.41 -6.16
CA GLU A 175 -2.62 8.43 -7.20
C GLU A 175 -2.32 9.81 -6.59
N TYR A 176 -3.08 10.23 -5.58
CA TYR A 176 -2.84 11.49 -4.87
C TYR A 176 -1.47 11.54 -4.20
N PHE A 177 -1.04 10.42 -3.61
CA PHE A 177 0.29 10.33 -3.01
C PHE A 177 1.39 10.53 -4.05
N LEU A 178 1.30 9.86 -5.20
CA LEU A 178 2.27 9.99 -6.29
C LEU A 178 2.23 11.37 -6.96
N MET A 179 1.04 11.98 -7.08
CA MET A 179 0.86 13.37 -7.53
C MET A 179 1.63 14.34 -6.62
N GLY A 180 1.63 14.13 -5.30
CA GLY A 180 2.37 14.94 -4.34
C GLY A 180 3.89 14.97 -4.60
N TYR A 181 4.43 13.97 -5.30
CA TYR A 181 5.83 13.90 -5.71
C TYR A 181 6.07 14.30 -7.17
N GLY A 182 5.03 14.74 -7.90
CA GLY A 182 5.13 15.02 -9.34
C GLY A 182 5.38 13.78 -10.19
N LEU A 183 5.15 12.57 -9.65
CA LEU A 183 5.32 11.30 -10.36
C LEU A 183 4.06 10.88 -11.13
N TYR A 184 3.02 11.68 -11.06
CA TYR A 184 1.80 11.44 -11.80
C TYR A 184 1.92 11.94 -13.24
N ARG A 185 1.76 11.02 -14.19
CA ARG A 185 1.51 11.34 -15.58
C ARG A 185 0.05 10.98 -15.88
N PRO A 186 -0.79 11.93 -16.29
CA PRO A 186 -2.14 11.62 -16.72
C PRO A 186 -2.07 10.51 -17.78
N SER A 187 -2.74 9.39 -17.53
CA SER A 187 -2.97 8.43 -18.61
C SER A 187 -3.79 9.17 -19.66
N GLN A 188 -3.24 9.37 -20.86
CA GLN A 188 -4.07 9.74 -21.99
C GLN A 188 -4.93 8.52 -22.28
N GLN A 189 -6.11 8.48 -21.66
CA GLN A 189 -7.12 7.51 -21.97
C GLN A 189 -7.60 7.87 -23.38
N GLU A 190 -7.06 7.19 -24.38
CA GLU A 190 -7.53 7.22 -25.77
C GLU A 190 -8.96 6.67 -25.80
N SER A 191 -9.93 7.52 -25.47
CA SER A 191 -11.34 7.26 -25.72
C SER A 191 -11.63 7.52 -27.20
N SER A 192 -11.13 6.65 -28.08
CA SER A 192 -11.68 6.54 -29.42
C SER A 192 -11.72 5.07 -29.86
N PRO A 193 -12.89 4.42 -29.82
CA PRO A 193 -13.08 3.13 -30.45
C PRO A 193 -13.30 3.39 -31.94
N ARG A 194 -12.25 3.74 -32.71
CA ARG A 194 -12.18 3.60 -34.18
C ARG A 194 -10.86 4.14 -34.73
N SER A 195 -10.14 3.24 -35.40
CA SER A 195 -9.22 3.43 -36.53
C SER A 195 -7.75 3.11 -36.26
N THR A 196 -7.22 2.19 -37.08
CA THR A 196 -5.86 1.65 -37.09
C THR A 196 -4.91 2.44 -37.98
N LEU A 197 -5.09 3.75 -38.17
CA LEU A 197 -4.28 4.56 -39.10
C LEU A 197 -3.92 5.97 -38.57
N SER A 198 -2.99 6.03 -37.60
CA SER A 198 -1.95 7.08 -37.40
C SER A 198 -2.38 8.54 -37.02
N PRO A 199 -1.47 9.43 -36.56
CA PRO A 199 -0.03 9.27 -36.22
C PRO A 199 0.37 9.81 -34.81
N PHE A 200 1.58 9.45 -34.43
CA PHE A 200 2.41 9.93 -33.32
C PHE A 200 2.12 11.34 -32.78
N CYS A 201 2.09 11.46 -31.44
CA CYS A 201 2.10 12.71 -30.70
C CYS A 201 3.17 13.67 -31.23
N ILE A 202 2.73 14.76 -31.85
CA ILE A 202 3.57 15.90 -32.20
C ILE A 202 3.71 16.77 -30.95
N SER A 203 4.95 17.04 -30.54
CA SER A 203 5.25 17.91 -29.39
C SER A 203 4.62 19.30 -29.55
N PRO A 204 4.06 19.92 -28.49
CA PRO A 204 3.40 21.24 -28.58
C PRO A 204 4.29 22.35 -29.16
N GLU A 205 5.60 22.22 -29.01
CA GLU A 205 6.63 23.13 -29.53
C GLU A 205 6.66 23.18 -31.07
N LEU A 206 6.24 22.10 -31.75
CA LEU A 206 6.14 22.03 -33.21
C LEU A 206 4.89 22.73 -33.78
N LEU A 207 3.91 23.05 -32.92
CA LEU A 207 2.72 23.82 -33.26
C LEU A 207 2.90 25.33 -33.03
N SER A 208 4.10 25.76 -32.61
CA SER A 208 4.39 27.18 -32.53
C SER A 208 4.37 27.80 -33.94
N PRO A 209 3.85 29.03 -34.12
CA PRO A 209 3.80 29.67 -35.43
C PRO A 209 5.20 29.87 -36.05
N GLU A 210 6.23 29.94 -35.20
CA GLU A 210 7.64 30.03 -35.57
C GLU A 210 8.18 28.70 -36.13
N SER A 211 7.82 27.55 -35.54
CA SER A 211 8.23 26.22 -36.01
C SER A 211 7.47 25.76 -37.26
N MET A 212 6.24 26.24 -37.46
CA MET A 212 5.45 25.95 -38.66
C MET A 212 5.83 26.80 -39.87
N GLY A 213 6.83 27.69 -39.75
CA GLY A 213 7.27 28.57 -40.84
C GLY A 213 6.24 29.63 -41.27
N VAL A 214 5.20 29.84 -40.45
CA VAL A 214 4.11 30.77 -40.75
C VAL A 214 4.45 32.14 -40.21
N LYS A 215 4.86 33.08 -41.09
CA LYS A 215 5.01 34.50 -40.73
C LYS A 215 3.65 35.16 -40.50
N LEU A 216 3.08 34.99 -39.32
CA LEU A 216 1.90 35.74 -38.90
C LEU A 216 2.31 37.17 -38.60
N LYS A 217 1.81 38.14 -39.39
CA LYS A 217 1.93 39.56 -39.05
C LYS A 217 0.98 39.85 -37.87
N PRO A 218 1.47 40.45 -36.77
CA PRO A 218 0.61 40.77 -35.64
C PRO A 218 -0.47 41.77 -36.06
N ILE A 219 -1.74 41.38 -35.91
CA ILE A 219 -2.87 42.27 -36.11
C ILE A 219 -2.93 43.20 -34.89
N LYS A 220 -2.57 44.47 -35.07
CA LYS A 220 -2.74 45.50 -34.03
C LYS A 220 -4.22 45.83 -33.88
N THR A 221 -4.89 45.19 -32.93
CA THR A 221 -6.21 45.65 -32.48
C THR A 221 -6.03 46.91 -31.64
N ARG A 222 -6.46 48.07 -32.17
CA ARG A 222 -6.58 49.29 -31.37
C ARG A 222 -7.65 49.07 -30.31
N ILE A 223 -7.23 49.03 -29.04
CA ILE A 223 -8.15 49.16 -27.92
C ILE A 223 -8.52 50.64 -27.83
N SER A 224 -9.73 50.99 -28.22
CA SER A 224 -10.31 52.30 -27.90
C SER A 224 -10.55 52.37 -26.39
N ARG A 225 -9.67 53.08 -25.68
CA ARG A 225 -9.95 53.61 -24.35
C ARG A 225 -11.04 54.67 -24.51
N ASN A 226 -12.26 54.37 -24.10
CA ASN A 226 -13.23 55.40 -23.77
C ASN A 226 -13.17 55.64 -22.25
N VAL A 227 -13.08 56.94 -21.94
CA VAL A 227 -13.08 57.58 -20.62
C VAL A 227 -14.40 57.33 -19.90
#